data_AF-A0A945YP19-F1
#
_entry.id   AF-A0A945YP19-F1
#
_cell.length_a   1.000
_cell.length_b   1.000
_cell.length_c   1.000
_cell.angle_alpha   90.00
_cell.angle_beta   90.00
_cell.angle_gamma   90.00
#
_symmetry.space_group_name_H-M   'P 1'
#
loop_
_entity.id
_entity.type
_entity.pdbx_description
1 polymer ?
#
loop_
_entity_poly.entity_id
_entity_poly.type
_entity_poly.pdbx_seq_one_letter_code
_entity_poly.pdbx_strand_id
1 'polypeptide(L)'
;MKLVSFRTPKPKAFNYKPRYFDDKRDELERRKAKFGLESKLSHDEELRLQMSRRWGKGLEKEGKTLIAKVVAYLVYATFIFGTIYLIMFTNIIEDMLKAFGVTH
;
A
#
# COMPACT_ATOMS: atom_id res chain seq x y z
N MET A 1 -53.20 48.12 14.83
CA MET A 1 -53.02 46.64 14.80
C MET A 1 -53.13 46.17 13.36
N LYS A 2 -52.11 45.49 12.82
CA LYS A 2 -52.12 45.01 11.42
C LYS A 2 -52.50 43.53 11.43
N LEU A 3 -53.71 43.21 10.97
CA LEU A 3 -54.18 41.83 10.76
C LEU A 3 -53.52 41.30 9.47
N VAL A 4 -52.48 40.48 9.62
CA VAL A 4 -51.77 39.86 8.49
C VAL A 4 -52.29 38.42 8.35
N SER A 5 -53.16 38.19 7.36
CA SER A 5 -53.80 36.89 7.08
C SER A 5 -52.84 35.84 6.50
N PHE A 6 -51.67 36.25 6.00
CA PHE A 6 -50.72 35.38 5.31
C PHE A 6 -49.41 35.32 6.07
N ARG A 7 -49.25 34.33 6.95
CA ARG A 7 -47.98 33.99 7.60
C ARG A 7 -47.31 32.87 6.80
N THR A 8 -46.25 33.17 6.06
CA THR A 8 -45.46 32.15 5.36
C THR A 8 -44.71 31.32 6.41
N PRO A 9 -44.99 30.01 6.56
CA PRO A 9 -44.23 29.16 7.46
C PRO A 9 -42.79 29.05 6.97
N LYS A 10 -41.82 29.02 7.90
CA LYS A 10 -40.43 28.72 7.53
C LYS A 10 -40.39 27.32 6.90
N PRO A 11 -39.66 27.13 5.78
CA PRO A 11 -39.53 25.81 5.18
C PRO A 11 -38.90 24.84 6.17
N LYS A 12 -39.45 23.63 6.27
CA LYS A 12 -38.83 22.55 7.05
C LYS A 12 -37.55 22.11 6.33
N ALA A 13 -36.44 22.01 7.06
CA ALA A 13 -35.25 21.38 6.54
C ALA A 13 -35.50 19.86 6.43
N PHE A 14 -35.33 19.31 5.23
CA PHE A 14 -35.43 17.87 5.00
C PHE A 14 -34.03 17.28 4.90
N ASN A 15 -33.75 16.22 5.67
CA ASN A 15 -32.54 15.44 5.51
C ASN A 15 -32.81 14.32 4.49
N TYR A 16 -32.75 14.69 3.21
CA TYR A 16 -32.98 13.75 2.11
C TYR A 16 -31.69 12.98 1.79
N LYS A 17 -31.74 11.65 1.93
CA LYS A 17 -30.70 10.78 1.38
C LYS A 17 -30.99 10.50 -0.11
N PRO A 18 -30.09 10.86 -1.03
CA PRO A 18 -30.24 10.53 -2.45
C PRO A 18 -30.31 9.03 -2.69
N ARG A 19 -30.88 8.62 -3.83
CA ARG A 19 -30.94 7.20 -4.24
C ARG A 19 -29.56 6.53 -4.32
N TYR A 20 -28.54 7.28 -4.78
CA TYR A 20 -27.16 6.80 -4.91
C TYR A 20 -26.28 7.26 -3.74
N PHE A 21 -26.85 7.32 -2.54
CA PHE A 21 -26.09 7.64 -1.34
C PHE A 21 -25.21 6.46 -0.93
N ASP A 22 -23.91 6.71 -0.77
CA ASP A 22 -22.97 5.71 -0.28
C ASP A 22 -22.85 5.84 1.25
N ASP A 23 -23.60 5.00 1.97
CA ASP A 23 -23.61 4.99 3.44
C ASP A 23 -22.20 4.75 4.02
N LYS A 24 -21.34 3.99 3.32
CA LYS A 24 -19.98 3.70 3.80
C LYS A 24 -19.11 4.94 3.79
N ARG A 25 -19.27 5.82 2.80
CA ARG A 25 -18.52 7.08 2.72
C ARG A 25 -18.90 8.04 3.85
N ASP A 26 -20.18 8.18 4.13
CA ASP A 26 -20.67 9.03 5.22
C ASP A 26 -20.24 8.52 6.59
N GLU A 27 -20.26 7.20 6.82
CA GLU A 27 -19.71 6.61 8.05
C GLU A 27 -18.22 6.91 8.23
N LEU A 28 -17.44 6.83 7.15
CA LEU A 28 -16.01 7.14 7.17
C LEU A 28 -15.78 8.63 7.44
N GLU A 29 -16.56 9.52 6.84
CA GLU A 29 -16.50 10.97 7.09
C GLU A 29 -16.86 11.30 8.54
N ARG A 30 -17.90 10.68 9.08
CA ARG A 30 -18.26 10.80 10.51
C ARG A 30 -17.16 10.29 11.43
N ARG A 31 -16.52 9.17 11.10
CA ARG A 31 -15.38 8.65 11.87
C ARG A 31 -14.22 9.64 11.83
N LYS A 32 -13.85 10.16 10.65
CA LYS A 32 -12.80 11.17 10.51
C LYS A 32 -13.09 12.43 11.34
N ALA A 33 -14.32 12.92 11.30
CA ALA A 33 -14.76 14.06 12.10
C ALA A 33 -14.66 13.78 13.61
N LYS A 34 -15.09 12.60 14.07
CA LYS A 34 -14.98 12.19 15.49
C LYS A 34 -13.54 12.14 15.99
N PHE A 35 -12.59 11.76 15.14
CA PHE A 35 -11.17 11.69 15.49
C PHE A 35 -10.44 13.03 15.33
N GLY A 36 -11.14 14.13 15.00
CA GLY A 36 -10.52 15.44 14.79
C GLY A 36 -9.57 15.48 13.59
N LEU A 37 -9.66 14.48 12.70
CA LEU A 37 -8.87 14.37 11.46
C LEU A 37 -9.50 15.20 10.33
N GLU A 38 -10.17 16.31 10.66
CA GLU A 38 -10.49 17.35 9.68
C GLU A 38 -9.19 18.09 9.35
N SER A 39 -8.27 17.41 8.66
CA SER A 39 -7.14 18.07 8.04
C SER A 39 -7.74 18.98 6.97
N LYS A 40 -7.86 20.28 7.27
CA LYS A 40 -7.95 21.32 6.23
C LYS A 40 -6.63 21.35 5.48
N LEU A 41 -6.35 20.28 4.74
CA LEU A 41 -5.26 20.23 3.80
C LEU A 41 -5.49 21.37 2.82
N SER A 42 -4.45 22.15 2.57
CA SER A 42 -4.47 23.07 1.45
C SER A 42 -4.79 22.26 0.19
N HIS A 43 -5.52 22.86 -0.75
CA HIS A 43 -5.88 22.20 -2.01
C HIS A 43 -4.66 21.57 -2.71
N ASP A 44 -3.51 22.25 -2.66
CA ASP A 44 -2.24 21.77 -3.20
C ASP A 44 -1.71 20.51 -2.49
N GLU A 45 -1.90 20.44 -1.18
CA GLU A 45 -1.43 19.31 -0.38
C GLU A 45 -2.33 18.09 -0.58
N GLU A 46 -3.64 18.30 -0.71
CA GLU A 46 -4.57 17.26 -1.12
C GLU A 46 -4.22 16.73 -2.52
N LEU A 47 -3.97 17.62 -3.48
CA LEU A 47 -3.59 17.25 -4.84
C LEU A 47 -2.26 16.46 -4.85
N ARG A 48 -1.28 16.89 -4.07
CA ARG A 48 0.00 16.19 -3.92
C ARG A 48 -0.16 14.81 -3.30
N LEU A 49 -1.05 14.65 -2.31
CA LEU A 49 -1.37 13.35 -1.70
C LEU A 49 -2.12 12.43 -2.67
N GLN A 50 -3.04 12.97 -3.48
CA GLN A 50 -3.70 12.19 -4.51
C GLN A 50 -2.71 11.73 -5.59
N MET A 51 -1.81 12.62 -6.04
CA MET A 51 -0.73 12.27 -6.96
C MET A 51 0.19 11.21 -6.35
N SER A 52 0.68 11.39 -5.12
CA SER A 52 1.61 10.43 -4.51
C SER A 52 0.98 9.04 -4.32
N ARG A 53 -0.33 8.97 -4.02
CA ARG A 53 -1.10 7.71 -3.95
C ARG A 53 -1.25 7.05 -5.32
N ARG A 54 -1.63 7.80 -6.36
CA ARG A 54 -1.75 7.29 -7.73
C ARG A 54 -0.43 6.75 -8.27
N TRP A 55 0.66 7.40 -7.92
CA TRP A 55 2.00 7.02 -8.34
C TRP A 55 2.63 5.92 -7.47
N GLY A 56 1.83 5.25 -6.61
CA GLY A 56 2.25 4.05 -5.88
C GLY A 56 3.31 4.28 -4.79
N LYS A 57 3.76 5.52 -4.56
CA LYS A 57 4.89 5.83 -3.65
C LYS A 57 4.64 5.45 -2.19
N GLY A 58 3.38 5.24 -1.78
CA GLY A 58 2.99 4.95 -0.40
C GLY A 58 2.51 3.52 -0.11
N LEU A 59 2.22 2.71 -1.12
CA LEU A 59 1.59 1.39 -0.91
C LEU A 59 2.58 0.22 -0.82
N GLU A 60 3.81 0.38 -1.32
CA GLU A 60 4.72 -0.75 -1.48
C GLU A 60 5.74 -0.96 -0.36
N LYS A 61 5.89 -0.01 0.57
CA LYS A 61 7.10 0.05 1.41
C LYS A 61 7.05 -0.77 2.71
N GLU A 62 5.89 -1.04 3.29
CA GLU A 62 5.86 -1.68 4.62
C GLU A 62 5.84 -3.22 4.55
N GLY A 63 4.98 -3.82 3.72
CA GLY A 63 4.84 -5.29 3.67
C GLY A 63 5.89 -6.03 2.83
N LYS A 64 6.44 -5.40 1.79
CA LYS A 64 7.37 -6.06 0.85
C LYS A 64 8.78 -6.24 1.43
N THR A 65 9.19 -5.44 2.42
CA THR A 65 10.60 -5.41 2.87
C THR A 65 11.02 -6.68 3.63
N LEU A 66 10.16 -7.24 4.48
CA LEU A 66 10.49 -8.45 5.23
C LEU A 66 10.47 -9.69 4.33
N ILE A 67 9.44 -9.84 3.49
CA ILE A 67 9.34 -10.96 2.55
C ILE A 67 10.49 -10.92 1.54
N ALA A 68 10.82 -9.74 1.00
CA ALA A 68 11.94 -9.60 0.06
C ALA A 68 13.29 -9.96 0.72
N LYS A 69 13.50 -9.59 1.99
CA LYS A 69 14.71 -9.98 2.74
C LYS A 69 14.79 -11.49 2.95
N VAL A 70 13.69 -12.13 3.34
CA VAL A 70 13.63 -13.58 3.54
C VAL A 70 13.94 -14.31 2.22
N VAL A 71 13.31 -13.89 1.11
CA VAL A 71 13.56 -14.47 -0.21
C VAL A 71 15.03 -14.30 -0.61
N ALA A 72 15.61 -13.10 -0.41
CA ALA A 72 17.01 -12.85 -0.72
C ALA A 72 17.95 -13.77 0.08
N TYR A 73 17.73 -13.94 1.38
CA TYR A 73 18.53 -14.87 2.19
C TYR A 73 18.37 -16.33 1.76
N LEU A 74 17.18 -16.74 1.33
CA LEU A 74 16.92 -18.09 0.85
C LEU A 74 17.69 -18.36 -0.46
N VAL A 75 17.75 -17.38 -1.37
CA VAL A 75 18.56 -17.46 -2.59
C VAL A 75 20.05 -17.57 -2.25
N TYR A 76 20.57 -16.77 -1.32
CA TYR A 76 21.97 -16.88 -0.91
C TYR A 76 22.28 -18.22 -0.24
N ALA A 77 21.41 -18.68 0.66
CA ALA A 77 21.60 -19.97 1.33
C ALA A 77 21.62 -21.12 0.31
N THR A 78 20.65 -21.19 -0.59
CA THR A 78 20.61 -22.23 -1.62
C THR A 78 21.82 -22.19 -2.56
N PHE A 79 22.29 -21.00 -2.93
CA PHE A 79 23.50 -20.86 -3.74
C PHE A 79 24.75 -21.38 -3.01
N ILE A 80 24.94 -21.00 -1.74
CA ILE A 80 26.08 -21.42 -0.91
C ILE A 80 26.04 -22.93 -0.66
N PHE A 81 24.91 -23.47 -0.22
CA PHE A 81 24.77 -24.90 0.01
C PHE A 81 24.90 -25.71 -1.28
N GLY A 82 24.35 -25.22 -2.40
CA GLY A 82 24.48 -25.87 -3.70
C GLY A 82 25.93 -25.90 -4.20
N THR A 83 26.68 -24.82 -4.04
CA THR A 83 28.11 -24.79 -4.41
C THR A 83 28.94 -25.71 -3.53
N ILE A 84 28.73 -25.70 -2.20
CA ILE A 84 29.41 -26.63 -1.29
C ILE A 84 29.09 -28.08 -1.64
N TYR A 85 27.81 -28.39 -1.91
CA TYR A 85 27.39 -29.74 -2.28
C TYR A 85 28.05 -30.22 -3.56
N LEU A 86 28.10 -29.39 -4.60
CA LEU A 86 28.80 -29.73 -5.85
C LEU A 86 30.29 -29.99 -5.59
N ILE A 87 30.96 -29.16 -4.80
CA ILE A 87 32.38 -29.35 -4.48
C ILE A 87 32.63 -30.66 -3.70
N MET A 88 31.77 -31.00 -2.75
CA MET A 88 31.99 -32.15 -1.86
C MET A 88 31.58 -33.50 -2.46
N PHE A 89 30.57 -33.52 -3.32
CA PHE A 89 29.96 -34.78 -3.81
C PHE A 89 30.20 -35.04 -5.29
N THR A 90 30.85 -34.15 -6.03
CA THR A 90 31.20 -34.38 -7.43
C THR A 90 32.68 -34.16 -7.69
N ASN A 91 33.26 -34.97 -8.58
CA ASN A 91 34.66 -34.83 -9.03
C ASN A 91 34.82 -33.67 -10.02
N ILE A 92 33.89 -32.71 -10.07
CA ILE A 92 33.91 -31.58 -11.00
C ILE A 92 35.23 -30.83 -10.91
N ILE A 93 35.81 -30.66 -9.72
CA ILE A 93 37.09 -29.97 -9.57
C ILE A 93 38.21 -30.80 -10.20
N GLU A 94 38.25 -32.11 -9.97
CA GLU A 94 39.28 -32.98 -10.56
C GLU A 94 39.15 -33.06 -12.08
N ASP A 95 37.94 -33.15 -12.60
CA ASP A 95 37.66 -33.18 -14.05
C ASP A 95 37.96 -31.83 -14.70
N MET A 96 37.67 -30.71 -14.02
CA MET A 96 38.10 -29.38 -14.47
C MET A 96 39.62 -29.26 -14.47
N LEU A 97 40.31 -29.67 -13.41
CA LEU A 97 41.78 -29.62 -13.32
C LEU A 97 42.46 -30.49 -14.40
N LYS A 98 41.88 -31.67 -14.70
CA LYS A 98 42.31 -32.52 -15.82
C LYS A 98 42.06 -31.86 -17.17
N ALA A 99 40.90 -31.23 -17.37
CA ALA A 99 40.58 -30.50 -18.60
C ALA A 99 41.53 -29.31 -18.83
N PHE A 100 42.01 -28.67 -17.75
CA PHE A 100 43.02 -27.62 -17.81
C PHE A 100 44.47 -28.14 -17.83
N GLY A 101 44.68 -29.46 -17.83
CA GLY A 101 46.00 -30.09 -17.97
C GLY A 101 46.94 -29.89 -16.78
N VAL A 102 46.38 -29.56 -15.60
CA VAL A 102 47.17 -29.27 -14.39
C VAL A 102 47.56 -30.55 -13.65
N THR A 103 46.79 -31.61 -13.79
CA THR A 103 47.06 -32.93 -13.18
C THR A 103 47.09 -34.01 -14.26
N HIS A 104 48.21 -34.73 -14.34
CA HIS A 104 48.39 -35.93 -15.18
C HIS A 104 47.67 -37.13 -14.56
#